data_AF-A0A7C1JI55-F1
#
_entry.id   AF-A0A7C1JI55-F1
#
_cell.length_a   1.000
_cell.length_b   1.000
_cell.length_c   1.000
_cell.angle_alpha   90.00
_cell.angle_beta   90.00
_cell.angle_gamma   90.00
#
_symmetry.space_group_name_H-M   'P 1'
#
loop_
_entity.id
_entity.type
_entity.pdbx_description
1 polymer ?
#
loop_
_entity_poly.entity_id
_entity_poly.type
_entity_poly.pdbx_seq_one_letter_code
_entity_poly.pdbx_strand_id
1 'polypeptide(L)'
;MRHFVEGETMPGSGNLNIRQWRHRLLTGQPMNGRTPLEVAANLRQHAAAASSFSLPGVSSKELRLTLGDIAAFAHIGRYYAAKIEGACELALFDATGQTARQRAAVQHLEEALRHWQAYAAVYAKQYRQPLLYNRVGWVDIPKLADQVAADIQIARDWKPGAIKDSPQRNRSKSVFLPWSDTDTIASPWLP
;
A
#
# COMPACT_ATOMS: atom_id res chain seq x y z
N MET A 1 -8.48 7.24 -3.91
CA MET A 1 -8.03 6.45 -5.08
C MET A 1 -7.01 7.22 -5.91
N ARG A 2 -7.33 8.41 -6.42
CA ARG A 2 -6.41 9.26 -7.21
C ARG A 2 -5.02 9.40 -6.59
N HIS A 3 -4.94 9.85 -5.34
CA HIS A 3 -3.68 10.00 -4.61
C HIS A 3 -2.88 8.69 -4.47
N PHE A 4 -3.56 7.55 -4.45
CA PHE A 4 -2.89 6.25 -4.36
C PHE A 4 -2.19 5.90 -5.69
N VAL A 5 -2.87 6.14 -6.82
CA VAL A 5 -2.29 5.91 -8.16
C VAL A 5 -1.14 6.88 -8.46
N GLU A 6 -1.28 8.14 -8.04
CA GLU A 6 -0.28 9.19 -8.24
C GLU A 6 0.86 9.14 -7.20
N GLY A 7 0.73 8.30 -6.18
CA GLY A 7 1.67 8.20 -5.07
C GLY A 7 3.06 7.75 -5.51
N GLU A 8 4.08 8.28 -4.82
CA GLU A 8 5.48 7.88 -5.01
C GLU A 8 5.85 6.75 -4.04
N THR A 9 6.74 5.87 -4.46
CA THR A 9 7.34 4.86 -3.58
C THR A 9 8.43 5.49 -2.71
N MET A 10 8.70 4.88 -1.55
CA MET A 10 9.79 5.33 -0.68
C MET A 10 11.13 5.29 -1.45
N PRO A 11 11.92 6.38 -1.45
CA PRO A 11 13.23 6.41 -2.07
C PRO A 11 14.12 5.28 -1.56
N GLY A 12 14.80 4.59 -2.48
CA GLY A 12 15.68 3.46 -2.14
C GLY A 12 14.99 2.12 -1.91
N SER A 13 13.65 2.04 -1.88
CA SER A 13 12.91 0.78 -1.66
C SER A 13 13.06 -0.26 -2.77
N GLY A 14 13.54 0.14 -3.96
CA GLY A 14 13.63 -0.73 -5.13
C GLY A 14 12.27 -1.03 -5.79
N ASN A 15 11.18 -0.42 -5.31
CA ASN A 15 9.84 -0.60 -5.87
C ASN A 15 9.51 0.48 -6.91
N LEU A 16 8.92 0.07 -8.02
CA LEU A 16 8.32 0.99 -8.99
C LEU A 16 6.98 1.50 -8.46
N ASN A 17 6.73 2.79 -8.59
CA ASN A 17 5.39 3.33 -8.39
C ASN A 17 4.48 2.96 -9.59
N ILE A 18 3.16 3.13 -9.45
CA ILE A 18 2.19 2.71 -10.47
C ILE A 18 2.40 3.46 -11.79
N ARG A 19 2.75 4.75 -11.74
CA ARG A 19 2.97 5.56 -12.95
C ARG A 19 4.23 5.12 -13.71
N GLN A 20 5.32 4.86 -13.00
CA GLN A 20 6.57 4.33 -13.56
C GLN A 20 6.35 2.94 -14.17
N TRP A 21 5.65 2.06 -13.45
CA TRP A 21 5.30 0.73 -13.94
C TRP A 21 4.44 0.83 -15.21
N ARG A 22 3.36 1.62 -15.19
CA ARG A 22 2.48 1.83 -16.36
C ARG A 22 3.27 2.34 -17.56
N HIS A 23 4.05 3.40 -17.38
CA HIS A 23 4.84 3.99 -18.45
C HIS A 23 5.79 2.95 -19.07
N ARG A 24 6.53 2.21 -18.24
CA ARG A 24 7.46 1.18 -18.72
C ARG A 24 6.73 0.05 -19.45
N LEU A 25 5.59 -0.39 -18.92
CA LEU A 25 4.78 -1.44 -19.53
C LEU A 25 4.28 -1.04 -20.92
N LEU A 26 3.74 0.18 -21.06
CA LEU A 26 3.19 0.66 -22.33
C LEU A 26 4.26 1.01 -23.37
N THR A 27 5.48 1.34 -22.93
CA THR A 27 6.60 1.69 -23.81
C THR A 27 7.57 0.54 -24.05
N GLY A 28 7.29 -0.66 -23.53
CA GLY A 28 8.15 -1.84 -23.67
C GLY A 28 9.53 -1.70 -22.98
N GLN A 29 9.64 -0.84 -21.97
CA GLN A 29 10.87 -0.65 -21.21
C GLN A 29 11.02 -1.74 -20.13
N PRO A 30 12.26 -2.11 -19.75
CA PRO A 30 12.49 -3.09 -18.71
C PRO A 30 11.96 -2.62 -17.35
N MET A 31 11.46 -3.54 -16.54
CA MET A 31 11.05 -3.26 -15.15
C MET A 31 12.28 -3.26 -14.23
N ASN A 32 12.90 -2.09 -14.06
CA ASN A 32 14.12 -1.93 -13.25
C ASN A 32 13.80 -1.76 -11.75
N GLY A 33 13.08 -2.73 -11.19
CA GLY A 33 12.62 -2.72 -9.80
C GLY A 33 11.38 -3.60 -9.64
N ARG A 34 10.99 -3.84 -8.39
CA ARG A 34 9.79 -4.63 -8.09
C ARG A 34 8.54 -3.85 -8.49
N THR A 35 7.69 -4.49 -9.28
CA THR A 35 6.46 -3.91 -9.81
C THR A 35 5.37 -3.87 -8.74
N PRO A 36 4.38 -2.96 -8.86
CA PRO A 36 3.23 -2.94 -7.95
C PRO A 36 2.47 -4.28 -7.96
N LEU A 37 2.36 -4.97 -9.10
CA LEU A 37 1.69 -6.28 -9.17
C LEU A 37 2.47 -7.38 -8.45
N GLU A 38 3.80 -7.37 -8.48
CA GLU A 38 4.61 -8.28 -7.65
C GLU A 38 4.45 -7.97 -6.16
N VAL A 39 4.35 -6.69 -5.77
CA VAL A 39 4.05 -6.32 -4.38
C VAL A 39 2.67 -6.86 -3.96
N ALA A 40 1.65 -6.72 -4.80
CA ALA A 40 0.32 -7.24 -4.53
C ALA A 40 0.32 -8.79 -4.39
N ALA A 41 1.03 -9.49 -5.28
CA ALA A 41 1.20 -10.94 -5.19
C ALA A 41 1.87 -11.37 -3.88
N ASN A 42 2.94 -10.69 -3.47
CA ASN A 42 3.62 -10.97 -2.19
C ASN A 42 2.69 -10.74 -0.99
N LEU A 43 1.92 -9.66 -0.99
CA LEU A 43 0.93 -9.38 0.05
C LEU A 43 -0.14 -10.48 0.13
N ARG A 44 -0.64 -10.97 -1.01
CA ARG A 44 -1.57 -12.11 -1.03
C ARG A 44 -0.93 -13.37 -0.48
N GLN A 45 0.31 -13.67 -0.85
CA GLN A 45 1.01 -14.86 -0.35
C GLN A 45 1.18 -14.80 1.17
N HIS A 46 1.65 -13.68 1.71
CA HIS A 46 1.81 -13.50 3.16
C HIS A 46 0.46 -13.55 3.88
N ALA A 47 -0.58 -12.93 3.33
CA ALA A 47 -1.92 -12.98 3.91
C ALA A 47 -2.52 -14.40 3.89
N ALA A 48 -2.23 -15.19 2.86
CA ALA A 48 -2.64 -16.59 2.80
C ALA A 48 -1.95 -17.41 3.89
N ALA A 49 -0.63 -17.26 4.05
CA ALA A 49 0.14 -17.92 5.10
C ALA A 49 -0.32 -17.50 6.51
N ALA A 50 -0.62 -16.22 6.72
CA ALA A 50 -1.16 -15.71 7.98
C ALA A 50 -2.56 -16.27 8.27
N SER A 51 -3.42 -16.38 7.25
CA SER A 51 -4.79 -16.91 7.41
C SER A 51 -4.82 -18.39 7.80
N SER A 52 -3.82 -19.17 7.37
CA SER A 52 -3.74 -20.61 7.67
C SER A 52 -3.01 -20.90 8.99
N PHE A 53 -2.39 -19.90 9.61
CA PHE A 53 -1.63 -20.09 10.84
C PHE A 53 -2.56 -20.43 12.02
N SER A 54 -2.25 -21.51 12.73
CA SER A 54 -2.97 -21.92 13.93
C SER A 54 -2.03 -22.65 14.90
N LEU A 55 -2.34 -22.57 16.19
CA LEU A 55 -1.62 -23.27 17.26
C LEU A 55 -2.63 -24.05 18.10
N PRO A 56 -3.07 -25.24 17.63
CA PRO A 56 -4.07 -26.04 18.33
C PRO A 56 -3.53 -26.55 19.68
N GLY A 57 -4.42 -26.68 20.67
CA GLY A 57 -4.08 -27.25 21.99
C GLY A 57 -3.45 -26.29 22.99
N VAL A 58 -3.13 -25.05 22.59
CA VAL A 58 -2.64 -24.01 23.51
C VAL A 58 -3.76 -22.98 23.72
N SER A 59 -4.07 -22.66 24.98
CA SER A 59 -5.11 -21.68 25.31
C SER A 59 -4.59 -20.68 26.33
N SER A 60 -4.41 -19.43 25.89
CA SER A 60 -4.14 -18.29 26.76
C SER A 60 -4.77 -17.04 26.17
N LYS A 61 -5.03 -16.04 27.02
CA LYS A 61 -5.55 -14.74 26.57
C LYS A 61 -4.62 -14.12 25.53
N GLU A 62 -3.32 -14.09 25.81
CA GLU A 62 -2.31 -13.50 24.94
C GLU A 62 -2.23 -14.23 23.60
N LEU A 63 -2.22 -15.57 23.59
CA LEU A 63 -2.21 -16.32 22.33
C LEU A 63 -3.45 -16.02 21.48
N ARG A 64 -4.64 -15.97 22.09
CA ARG A 64 -5.88 -15.62 21.38
C ARG A 64 -5.82 -14.21 20.79
N LEU A 65 -5.22 -13.25 21.51
CA LEU A 65 -5.05 -11.88 21.00
C LEU A 65 -4.09 -11.85 19.81
N THR A 66 -2.93 -12.49 19.93
CA THR A 66 -1.93 -12.61 18.85
C THR A 66 -2.50 -13.29 17.60
N LEU A 67 -3.29 -14.37 17.76
CA LEU A 67 -3.95 -15.01 16.62
C LEU A 67 -4.97 -14.08 15.94
N GLY A 68 -5.68 -13.26 16.71
CA GLY A 68 -6.55 -12.22 16.16
C GLY A 68 -5.79 -11.14 15.41
N ASP A 69 -4.60 -10.73 15.91
CA ASP A 69 -3.74 -9.79 15.19
C ASP A 69 -3.23 -10.37 13.86
N ILE A 70 -2.83 -11.64 13.86
CA ILE A 70 -2.42 -12.35 12.64
C ILE A 70 -3.57 -12.40 11.63
N ALA A 71 -4.80 -12.69 12.08
CA ALA A 71 -5.98 -12.66 11.23
C ALA A 71 -6.28 -11.24 10.70
N ALA A 72 -6.11 -10.20 11.53
CA ALA A 72 -6.24 -8.82 11.11
C ALA A 72 -5.19 -8.45 10.04
N PHE A 73 -3.93 -8.86 10.22
CA PHE A 73 -2.85 -8.68 9.24
C PHE A 73 -3.14 -9.41 7.92
N ALA A 74 -3.74 -10.59 7.96
CA ALA A 74 -4.16 -11.29 6.75
C ALA A 74 -5.21 -10.48 5.96
N HIS A 75 -6.22 -9.95 6.64
CA HIS A 75 -7.25 -9.14 5.99
C HIS A 75 -6.70 -7.83 5.42
N ILE A 76 -5.88 -7.09 6.18
CA ILE A 76 -5.31 -5.82 5.68
C ILE A 76 -4.31 -6.06 4.52
N GLY A 77 -3.57 -7.17 4.54
CA GLY A 77 -2.70 -7.57 3.44
C GLY A 77 -3.48 -7.83 2.15
N ARG A 78 -4.59 -8.57 2.22
CA ARG A 78 -5.50 -8.79 1.07
C ARG A 78 -6.13 -7.49 0.58
N TYR A 79 -6.53 -6.61 1.49
CA TYR A 79 -7.04 -5.28 1.14
C TYR A 79 -6.02 -4.50 0.30
N TYR A 80 -4.76 -4.39 0.75
CA TYR A 80 -3.75 -3.64 0.01
C TYR A 80 -3.38 -4.31 -1.32
N ALA A 81 -3.34 -5.64 -1.38
CA ALA A 81 -3.11 -6.33 -2.65
C ALA A 81 -4.21 -5.98 -3.69
N ALA A 82 -5.47 -6.12 -3.30
CA ALA A 82 -6.60 -5.79 -4.16
C ALA A 82 -6.63 -4.29 -4.52
N LYS A 83 -6.29 -3.40 -3.58
CA LYS A 83 -6.19 -1.95 -3.83
C LYS A 83 -5.10 -1.60 -4.83
N ILE A 84 -3.94 -2.25 -4.76
CA ILE A 84 -2.84 -2.07 -5.71
C ILE A 84 -3.26 -2.54 -7.10
N GLU A 85 -3.89 -3.71 -7.21
CA GLU A 85 -4.36 -4.25 -8.48
C GLU A 85 -5.45 -3.37 -9.11
N GLY A 86 -6.42 -2.93 -8.32
CA GLY A 86 -7.42 -1.96 -8.78
C GLY A 86 -6.79 -0.66 -9.25
N ALA A 87 -5.72 -0.21 -8.60
CA ALA A 87 -4.99 0.99 -9.01
C ALA A 87 -4.18 0.80 -10.29
N CYS A 88 -3.58 -0.37 -10.49
CA CYS A 88 -2.89 -0.73 -11.72
C CYS A 88 -3.86 -0.78 -12.92
N GLU A 89 -4.99 -1.46 -12.76
CA GLU A 89 -6.03 -1.53 -13.79
C GLU A 89 -6.63 -0.15 -14.11
N LEU A 90 -6.87 0.68 -13.08
CA LEU A 90 -7.33 2.04 -13.27
C LEU A 90 -6.30 2.90 -14.03
N ALA A 91 -5.01 2.74 -13.72
CA ALA A 91 -3.94 3.45 -14.40
C ALA A 91 -3.82 3.04 -15.87
N LEU A 92 -4.06 1.76 -16.19
CA LEU A 92 -4.13 1.26 -17.57
C LEU A 92 -5.37 1.76 -18.31
N PHE A 93 -6.53 1.77 -17.65
CA PHE A 93 -7.74 2.38 -18.20
C PHE A 93 -7.50 3.85 -18.53
N ASP A 94 -6.86 4.58 -17.62
CA ASP A 94 -6.55 5.99 -17.80
C ASP A 94 -5.71 6.25 -19.07
N ALA A 95 -4.75 5.38 -19.38
CA ALA A 95 -3.89 5.54 -20.55
C ALA A 95 -4.51 5.00 -21.86
N THR A 96 -5.41 4.01 -21.79
CA THR A 96 -5.87 3.26 -22.98
C THR A 96 -7.34 3.49 -23.33
N GLY A 97 -8.14 4.01 -22.41
CA GLY A 97 -9.60 4.11 -22.55
C GLY A 97 -10.35 2.77 -22.58
N GLN A 98 -9.68 1.64 -22.36
CA GLN A 98 -10.29 0.32 -22.45
C GLN A 98 -11.23 0.05 -21.27
N THR A 99 -12.54 0.03 -21.51
CA THR A 99 -13.57 -0.16 -20.48
C THR A 99 -13.46 -1.50 -19.73
N ALA A 100 -12.84 -2.52 -20.33
CA ALA A 100 -12.53 -3.77 -19.64
C ALA A 100 -11.59 -3.55 -18.44
N ARG A 101 -10.58 -2.67 -18.59
CA ARG A 101 -9.65 -2.28 -17.51
C ARG A 101 -10.37 -1.53 -16.39
N GLN A 102 -11.30 -0.64 -16.74
CA GLN A 102 -12.13 0.05 -15.75
C GLN A 102 -12.99 -0.94 -14.93
N ARG A 103 -13.63 -1.89 -15.59
CA ARG A 103 -14.42 -2.93 -14.92
C ARG A 103 -13.56 -3.79 -13.98
N ALA A 104 -12.38 -4.19 -14.42
CA ALA A 104 -11.42 -4.92 -13.59
C ALA A 104 -10.98 -4.08 -12.37
N ALA A 105 -10.72 -2.79 -12.56
CA ALA A 105 -10.38 -1.89 -11.46
C ALA A 105 -11.49 -1.82 -10.40
N VAL A 106 -12.74 -1.68 -10.84
CA VAL A 106 -13.92 -1.67 -9.95
C VAL A 106 -14.05 -2.98 -9.19
N GLN A 107 -13.89 -4.13 -9.87
CA GLN A 107 -13.97 -5.45 -9.25
C GLN A 107 -12.91 -5.64 -8.14
N HIS A 108 -11.67 -5.23 -8.39
CA HIS A 108 -10.62 -5.28 -7.38
C HIS A 108 -10.87 -4.33 -6.21
N LEU A 109 -11.44 -3.14 -6.44
CA LEU A 109 -11.77 -2.22 -5.35
C LEU A 109 -12.96 -2.70 -4.52
N GLU A 110 -13.92 -3.38 -5.12
CA GLU A 110 -14.99 -4.09 -4.39
C GLU A 110 -14.43 -5.23 -3.53
N GLU A 111 -13.43 -5.98 -4.03
CA GLU A 111 -12.68 -6.96 -3.24
C GLU A 111 -11.92 -6.31 -2.08
N ALA A 112 -11.24 -5.20 -2.34
CA ALA A 112 -10.56 -4.42 -1.31
C ALA A 112 -11.54 -3.99 -0.20
N LEU A 113 -12.72 -3.48 -0.55
CA LEU A 113 -13.75 -3.10 0.43
C LEU A 113 -14.17 -4.27 1.32
N ARG A 114 -14.42 -5.46 0.74
CA ARG A 114 -14.74 -6.67 1.52
C ARG A 114 -13.64 -7.02 2.51
N HIS A 115 -12.37 -6.92 2.10
CA HIS A 115 -11.23 -7.19 2.98
C HIS A 115 -11.04 -6.13 4.06
N TRP A 116 -11.29 -4.86 3.76
CA TRP A 116 -11.29 -3.80 4.76
C TRP A 116 -12.37 -4.04 5.82
N GLN A 117 -13.59 -4.37 5.41
CA GLN A 117 -14.70 -4.67 6.32
C GLN A 117 -14.37 -5.87 7.23
N ALA A 118 -13.78 -6.93 6.67
CA ALA A 118 -13.34 -8.07 7.46
C ALA A 118 -12.22 -7.69 8.46
N TYR A 119 -11.23 -6.90 8.03
CA TYR A 119 -10.20 -6.35 8.90
C TYR A 119 -10.81 -5.53 10.05
N ALA A 120 -11.68 -4.58 9.74
CA ALA A 120 -12.35 -3.72 10.72
C ALA A 120 -13.16 -4.53 11.73
N ALA A 121 -13.85 -5.59 11.29
CA ALA A 121 -14.62 -6.46 12.16
C ALA A 121 -13.74 -7.27 13.13
N VAL A 122 -12.58 -7.74 12.70
CA VAL A 122 -11.61 -8.41 13.59
C VAL A 122 -11.00 -7.40 14.57
N TYR A 123 -10.57 -6.25 14.05
CA TYR A 123 -9.92 -5.20 14.83
C TYR A 123 -10.84 -4.65 15.94
N ALA A 124 -12.10 -4.35 15.63
CA ALA A 124 -13.07 -3.79 16.58
C ALA A 124 -13.46 -4.77 17.71
N LYS A 125 -13.23 -6.07 17.55
CA LYS A 125 -13.43 -7.07 18.63
C LYS A 125 -12.33 -7.02 19.68
N GLN A 126 -11.14 -6.53 19.33
CA GLN A 126 -9.95 -6.59 20.17
C GLN A 126 -9.53 -5.21 20.70
N TYR A 127 -9.72 -4.17 19.89
CA TYR A 127 -9.23 -2.83 20.17
C TYR A 127 -10.36 -1.83 20.38
N ARG A 128 -10.15 -0.88 21.30
CA ARG A 128 -11.10 0.22 21.48
C ARG A 128 -11.10 1.14 20.26
N GLN A 129 -12.29 1.55 19.84
CA GLN A 129 -12.54 2.45 18.72
C GLN A 129 -13.82 3.26 19.00
N PRO A 130 -13.91 4.52 18.54
CA PRO A 130 -12.83 5.32 17.94
C PRO A 130 -11.79 5.77 18.98
N LEU A 131 -10.59 6.14 18.53
CA LEU A 131 -9.51 6.65 19.40
C LEU A 131 -8.95 7.97 18.87
N LEU A 132 -8.67 8.89 19.80
CA LEU A 132 -7.98 10.15 19.51
C LEU A 132 -6.47 9.98 19.71
N TYR A 133 -5.70 10.17 18.63
CA TYR A 133 -4.25 10.15 18.66
C TYR A 133 -3.67 11.56 18.48
N ASN A 134 -2.62 11.88 19.23
CA ASN A 134 -2.01 13.22 19.28
C ASN A 134 -1.66 13.83 17.92
N ARG A 135 -1.20 13.02 16.95
CA ARG A 135 -0.75 13.50 15.63
C ARG A 135 -1.75 13.29 14.49
N VAL A 136 -2.54 12.22 14.54
CA VAL A 136 -3.42 11.82 13.42
C VAL A 136 -4.90 12.11 13.69
N GLY A 137 -5.23 12.61 14.88
CA GLY A 137 -6.59 12.95 15.26
C GLY A 137 -7.43 11.70 15.55
N TRP A 138 -8.74 11.81 15.27
CA TRP A 138 -9.68 10.71 15.46
C TRP A 138 -9.46 9.60 14.42
N VAL A 139 -9.25 8.38 14.91
CA VAL A 139 -9.18 7.17 14.10
C VAL A 139 -10.35 6.26 14.46
N ASP A 140 -11.09 5.89 13.43
CA ASP A 140 -12.23 5.00 13.50
C ASP A 140 -12.12 4.00 12.34
N ILE A 141 -11.51 2.84 12.62
CA ILE A 141 -11.21 1.83 11.59
C ILE A 141 -12.47 1.35 10.85
N PRO A 142 -13.60 1.02 11.53
CA PRO A 142 -14.86 0.76 10.86
C PRO A 142 -15.32 1.89 9.94
N LYS A 143 -15.30 3.15 10.41
CA LYS A 143 -15.76 4.30 9.62
C LYS A 143 -14.89 4.59 8.39
N LEU A 144 -13.61 4.25 8.42
CA LEU A 144 -12.73 4.37 7.25
C LEU A 144 -13.18 3.48 6.07
N ALA A 145 -14.10 2.52 6.28
CA ALA A 145 -14.73 1.77 5.18
C ALA A 145 -15.46 2.69 4.18
N ASP A 146 -15.98 3.84 4.63
CA ASP A 146 -16.64 4.82 3.76
C ASP A 146 -15.66 5.39 2.73
N GLN A 147 -14.41 5.63 3.14
CA GLN A 147 -13.35 6.11 2.26
C GLN A 147 -12.92 5.03 1.27
N VAL A 148 -12.86 3.76 1.72
CA VAL A 148 -12.58 2.63 0.83
C VAL A 148 -13.71 2.42 -0.18
N ALA A 149 -14.97 2.59 0.23
CA ALA A 149 -16.11 2.53 -0.68
C ALA A 149 -16.09 3.69 -1.69
N ALA A 150 -15.69 4.89 -1.27
CA ALA A 150 -15.55 6.04 -2.18
C ALA A 150 -14.50 5.79 -3.28
N ASP A 151 -13.48 4.97 -3.04
CA ASP A 151 -12.50 4.60 -4.08
C ASP A 151 -13.17 3.88 -5.28
N ILE A 152 -14.20 3.08 -5.02
CA ILE A 152 -14.97 2.38 -6.07
C ILE A 152 -15.68 3.41 -6.96
N GLN A 153 -16.33 4.41 -6.35
CA GLN A 153 -17.04 5.44 -7.09
C GLN A 153 -16.07 6.28 -7.94
N ILE A 154 -14.90 6.62 -7.39
CA ILE A 154 -13.85 7.32 -8.13
C ILE A 154 -13.42 6.53 -9.37
N ALA A 155 -13.30 5.20 -9.29
CA ALA A 155 -12.95 4.36 -10.43
C ALA A 155 -14.08 4.27 -11.47
N ARG A 156 -15.34 4.21 -11.03
CA ARG A 156 -16.54 4.19 -11.89
C ARG A 156 -16.67 5.48 -12.70
N ASP A 157 -16.39 6.62 -12.07
CA ASP A 157 -16.53 7.95 -12.70
C ASP A 157 -15.24 8.42 -13.40
N TRP A 158 -14.21 7.57 -13.43
CA TRP A 158 -12.91 7.96 -13.97
C TRP A 158 -12.99 8.26 -15.47
N LYS A 159 -12.34 9.36 -15.86
CA LYS A 159 -12.18 9.75 -17.27
C LYS A 159 -10.73 9.52 -17.70
N PRO A 160 -10.48 8.80 -18.80
CA PRO A 160 -9.12 8.59 -19.31
C PRO A 160 -8.35 9.89 -19.58
N GLY A 161 -7.02 9.82 -19.51
CA GLY A 161 -6.11 10.95 -19.74
C GLY A 161 -5.88 11.85 -18.53
N ALA A 162 -6.29 11.44 -17.32
CA ALA A 162 -6.18 12.25 -16.11
C ALA A 162 -4.85 12.08 -15.36
N ILE A 163 -4.12 10.97 -15.53
CA ILE A 163 -2.87 10.70 -14.80
C ILE A 163 -1.67 11.08 -15.65
N LYS A 164 -0.91 12.07 -15.19
CA LYS A 164 0.38 12.43 -15.77
C LYS A 164 1.46 11.44 -15.34
N ASP A 165 2.35 11.06 -16.26
CA ASP A 165 3.49 10.21 -15.95
C ASP A 165 4.39 10.83 -14.86
N SER A 166 4.99 10.00 -14.01
CA SER A 166 5.96 10.47 -13.01
C SER A 166 7.16 11.09 -13.75
N PRO A 167 7.64 12.28 -13.35
CA PRO A 167 8.88 12.81 -13.89
C PRO A 167 10.00 11.79 -13.65
N GLN A 168 10.75 11.45 -14.69
CA GLN A 168 11.94 10.63 -14.56
C GLN A 168 12.94 11.40 -13.71
N ARG A 169 13.01 11.08 -12.42
CA ARG A 169 14.01 11.64 -11.53
C ARG A 169 15.34 11.02 -11.95
N ASN A 170 16.08 11.76 -12.78
CA ASN A 170 17.40 11.36 -13.24
C ASN A 170 18.22 11.06 -11.98
N ARG A 171 18.76 9.84 -11.85
CA ARG A 171 19.70 9.50 -10.78
C ARG A 171 20.98 10.28 -11.06
N SER A 172 21.03 11.56 -10.71
CA SER A 172 22.30 12.20 -10.42
C SER A 172 22.95 11.33 -9.36
N LYS A 173 24.06 10.68 -9.71
CA LYS A 173 24.91 10.00 -8.75
C LYS A 173 25.13 11.00 -7.61
N SER A 174 24.52 10.77 -6.45
CA SER A 174 25.02 11.38 -5.24
C SER A 174 26.42 10.81 -5.12
N VAL A 175 27.40 11.61 -5.54
CA VAL A 175 28.80 11.33 -5.25
C VAL A 175 28.87 11.43 -3.74
N PHE A 176 28.88 10.28 -3.09
CA PHE A 176 29.24 10.20 -1.69
C PHE A 176 30.70 10.63 -1.62
N LEU A 177 30.93 11.90 -1.28
CA LEU A 177 32.27 12.37 -0.97
C LEU A 177 32.67 11.67 0.33
N PRO A 178 33.76 10.87 0.35
CA PRO A 178 34.23 10.29 1.60
C PRO A 178 34.62 11.42 2.55
N TRP A 179 34.30 11.22 3.84
CA TRP A 179 34.76 12.10 4.92
C TRP A 179 36.29 12.19 4.87
N SER A 180 36.83 13.41 4.84
CA SER A 180 38.25 13.66 5.05
C SER A 180 38.53 13.77 6.55
N ASP A 181 39.40 12.90 7.07
CA ASP A 181 39.80 12.80 8.48
C ASP A 181 40.69 13.96 8.97
N THR A 182 40.25 15.20 8.79
CA THR A 182 40.95 16.36 9.38
C THR A 182 39.93 17.40 9.81
N ASP A 183 39.34 17.20 10.98
CA ASP A 183 38.86 18.30 11.83
C ASP A 183 38.79 17.79 13.28
N THR A 184 39.89 17.97 14.00
CA THR A 184 39.94 17.83 15.45
C THR A 184 39.10 18.95 16.06
N ILE A 185 37.83 18.67 16.38
CA ILE A 185 37.01 19.58 17.17
C ILE A 185 37.31 19.34 18.65
N ALA A 186 38.10 20.24 19.24
CA ALA A 186 38.26 20.34 20.68
C ALA A 186 36.89 20.59 21.33
N SER A 187 36.43 19.66 22.18
CA SER A 187 35.17 19.80 22.94
C SER A 187 35.39 20.68 24.17
N PRO A 188 34.67 21.80 24.35
CA PRO A 188 34.84 22.72 25.48
C PRO A 188 33.92 22.44 26.67
N TRP A 189 33.40 21.21 26.82
CA TRP A 189 32.46 20.89 27.90
C TRP A 189 32.79 19.56 28.59
N LEU A 190 33.69 19.63 29.57
CA LEU A 190 33.75 18.77 30.75
C LEU A 190 34.48 19.56 31.85
N PRO A 191 33.94 19.71 33.07
CA PRO A 191 34.77 19.94 34.24
C PRO A 191 35.57 18.67 34.61
#